data_AF-A0A0C9VUW4-F1
#
_entry.id   AF-A0A0C9VUW4-F1
#
_cell.length_a   1.000
_cell.length_b   1.000
_cell.length_c   1.000
_cell.angle_alpha   90.00
_cell.angle_beta   90.00
_cell.angle_gamma   90.00
#
_symmetry.space_group_name_H-M   'P 1'
#
loop_
_entity.id
_entity.type
_entity.pdbx_description
1 polymer ?
#
loop_
_entity_poly.entity_id
_entity_poly.type
_entity_poly.pdbx_seq_one_letter_code
_entity_poly.pdbx_strand_id
1 'polypeptide(L)'
;MASKQNKTVLASPKPSSSIQGPRTATKKTREELLKDTISSVKNAETANQYLESKCLVISGELYTFSSLSTTLFHLMQSSRVLKEPIDGMRAVAILLEENSVSEKLKRGEKRMEMIMATMEKKCITLVDDIVAAMERMMEDTKKEMMEIRDLST
;
A
#
# COMPACT_ATOMS: atom_id res chain seq x y z
N MET A 1 26.52 -85.26 5.69
CA MET A 1 26.55 -83.79 5.73
C MET A 1 25.48 -83.26 4.80
N ALA A 2 24.76 -82.25 5.27
CA ALA A 2 23.43 -81.87 4.82
C ALA A 2 23.40 -81.02 3.54
N SER A 3 22.25 -81.11 2.89
CA SER A 3 21.75 -80.43 1.70
C SER A 3 21.49 -78.93 1.91
N LYS A 4 21.63 -78.12 0.85
CA LYS A 4 20.55 -77.29 0.26
C LYS A 4 21.08 -76.28 -0.78
N GLN A 5 20.49 -76.33 -1.97
CA GLN A 5 20.51 -75.27 -2.98
C GLN A 5 19.78 -74.03 -2.46
N ASN A 6 20.20 -72.82 -2.89
CA ASN A 6 19.25 -71.71 -3.06
C ASN A 6 19.71 -70.67 -4.09
N LYS A 7 18.67 -70.12 -4.72
CA LYS A 7 18.57 -69.39 -5.98
C LYS A 7 18.19 -67.94 -5.67
N THR A 8 18.88 -66.93 -6.19
CA THR A 8 18.37 -65.53 -6.26
C THR A 8 19.19 -64.74 -7.28
N VAL A 9 18.76 -64.65 -8.53
CA VAL A 9 17.87 -63.63 -9.13
C VAL A 9 18.50 -62.23 -9.16
N LEU A 10 18.95 -61.89 -10.36
CA LEU A 10 19.19 -60.55 -10.89
C LEU A 10 17.98 -59.65 -10.59
N ALA A 11 18.15 -58.60 -9.79
CA ALA A 11 17.13 -57.57 -9.59
C ALA A 11 17.75 -56.18 -9.80
N SER A 12 17.32 -55.56 -10.89
CA SER A 12 17.65 -54.21 -11.33
C SER A 12 17.42 -53.16 -10.23
N PRO A 13 18.25 -52.09 -10.16
CA PRO A 13 17.99 -50.99 -9.25
C PRO A 13 16.71 -50.25 -9.69
N LYS A 14 15.72 -50.26 -8.79
CA LYS A 14 14.45 -49.53 -8.93
C LYS A 14 14.76 -48.02 -8.85
N PRO A 15 14.35 -47.18 -9.82
CA PRO A 15 14.47 -45.74 -9.67
C PRO A 15 13.52 -45.29 -8.56
N SER A 16 14.06 -44.75 -7.47
CA SER A 16 13.27 -44.08 -6.44
C SER A 16 12.74 -42.76 -7.02
N SER A 17 11.62 -42.86 -7.70
CA SER A 17 10.74 -41.75 -8.07
C SER A 17 10.16 -41.17 -6.78
N SER A 18 10.89 -40.24 -6.16
CA SER A 18 10.29 -39.31 -5.19
C SER A 18 9.44 -38.32 -5.99
N ILE A 19 8.15 -38.66 -6.10
CA ILE A 19 7.12 -37.77 -6.62
C ILE A 19 7.07 -36.58 -5.66
N GLN A 20 7.73 -35.50 -6.06
CA GLN A 20 7.61 -34.20 -5.41
C GLN A 20 6.19 -33.71 -5.73
N GLY A 21 5.26 -33.98 -4.82
CA GLY A 21 3.89 -33.49 -4.93
C GLY A 21 3.86 -31.96 -5.04
N PRO A 22 2.77 -31.38 -5.56
CA PRO A 22 2.65 -29.93 -5.66
C PRO A 22 2.75 -29.31 -4.27
N ARG A 23 3.79 -28.50 -4.03
CA ARG A 23 3.82 -27.63 -2.85
C ARG A 23 2.65 -26.67 -2.99
N THR A 24 1.57 -26.93 -2.27
CA THR A 24 0.53 -25.94 -2.03
C THR A 24 1.18 -24.77 -1.31
N ALA A 25 1.38 -23.66 -2.03
CA ALA A 25 1.84 -22.42 -1.43
C ALA A 25 0.71 -21.89 -0.54
N THR A 26 0.70 -22.29 0.73
CA THR A 26 -0.17 -21.68 1.74
C THR A 26 0.18 -20.20 1.78
N LYS A 27 -0.79 -19.32 1.48
CA LYS A 27 -0.61 -17.87 1.61
C LYS A 27 -0.33 -17.58 3.08
N LYS A 28 0.92 -17.30 3.40
CA LYS A 28 1.33 -16.84 4.72
C LYS A 28 0.86 -15.40 4.92
N THR A 29 0.40 -15.08 6.12
CA THR A 29 0.06 -13.70 6.50
C THR A 29 1.32 -12.84 6.61
N ARG A 30 1.16 -11.51 6.58
CA ARG A 30 2.29 -10.56 6.73
C ARG A 30 3.05 -10.81 8.03
N GLU A 31 2.34 -11.03 9.15
CA GLU A 31 2.99 -11.31 10.43
C GLU A 31 3.73 -12.66 10.42
N GLU A 32 3.20 -13.69 9.76
CA GLU A 32 3.89 -14.99 9.63
C GLU A 32 5.18 -14.85 8.82
N LEU A 33 5.15 -14.12 7.71
CA LEU A 33 6.34 -13.88 6.89
C LEU A 33 7.42 -13.09 7.63
N LEU A 34 7.04 -12.19 8.54
CA LEU A 34 7.98 -11.43 9.37
C LEU A 34 8.53 -12.24 10.54
N LYS A 35 7.73 -13.16 11.12
CA LYS A 35 8.13 -14.02 12.24
C LYS A 35 8.98 -15.21 11.83
N ASP A 36 8.74 -15.77 10.65
CA ASP A 36 9.43 -16.98 10.13
C ASP A 36 10.88 -16.73 9.69
N THR A 37 11.42 -15.55 9.94
CA THR A 37 12.73 -15.14 9.42
C THR A 37 13.70 -14.88 10.54
N ILE A 38 14.93 -15.38 10.39
CA ILE A 38 16.07 -15.11 11.28
C ILE A 38 16.56 -13.66 11.14
N SER A 39 15.94 -12.87 10.24
CA SER A 39 16.25 -11.46 10.01
C SER A 39 15.93 -10.61 11.24
N SER A 40 16.86 -9.71 11.57
CA SER A 40 16.64 -8.68 12.60
C SER A 40 15.75 -7.54 12.10
N VAL A 41 15.54 -7.43 10.79
CA VAL A 41 14.71 -6.40 10.16
C VAL A 41 13.25 -6.87 10.14
N LYS A 42 12.38 -6.20 10.91
CA LYS A 42 10.99 -6.64 11.14
C LYS A 42 9.94 -5.54 10.97
N ASN A 43 10.34 -4.29 11.12
CA ASN A 43 9.48 -3.11 11.03
C ASN A 43 10.31 -1.95 10.48
N ALA A 44 9.68 -0.79 10.25
CA ALA A 44 10.39 0.34 9.66
C ALA A 44 11.48 0.92 10.55
N GLU A 45 11.29 0.92 11.87
CA GLU A 45 12.34 1.36 12.79
C GLU A 45 13.62 0.52 12.64
N THR A 46 13.48 -0.80 12.66
CA THR A 46 14.62 -1.73 12.46
C THR A 46 15.15 -1.70 11.03
N ALA A 47 14.32 -1.38 10.04
CA ALA A 47 14.75 -1.16 8.66
C ALA A 47 15.60 0.11 8.50
N ASN A 48 15.18 1.21 9.12
CA ASN A 48 15.93 2.48 9.15
C ASN A 48 17.29 2.27 9.78
N GLN A 49 17.31 1.71 11.00
CA GLN A 49 18.55 1.40 11.72
C GLN A 49 19.47 0.49 10.90
N TYR A 50 18.91 -0.51 10.22
CA TYR A 50 19.71 -1.41 9.38
C TYR A 50 20.37 -0.66 8.22
N LEU A 51 19.60 0.11 7.45
CA LEU A 51 20.14 0.83 6.29
C LEU A 51 21.15 1.91 6.69
N GLU A 52 20.89 2.63 7.77
CA GLU A 52 21.81 3.64 8.31
C GLU A 52 23.11 2.99 8.81
N SER A 53 23.03 1.90 9.58
CA SER A 53 24.21 1.18 10.08
C SER A 53 25.10 0.64 8.96
N LYS A 54 24.52 0.36 7.79
CA LYS A 54 25.22 -0.12 6.59
C LYS A 54 25.63 1.00 5.64
N CYS A 55 25.41 2.27 6.02
CA CYS A 55 25.71 3.45 5.20
C CYS A 55 25.03 3.40 3.82
N LEU A 56 23.86 2.76 3.74
CA LEU A 56 23.09 2.61 2.50
C LEU A 56 22.11 3.76 2.26
N VAL A 57 21.89 4.57 3.30
CA VAL A 57 21.03 5.76 3.33
C VAL A 57 21.64 6.79 4.28
N ILE A 58 21.26 8.06 4.10
CA ILE A 58 21.71 9.17 4.95
C ILE A 58 20.75 9.31 6.13
N SER A 59 21.28 9.25 7.35
CA SER A 59 20.48 9.46 8.57
C SER A 59 19.83 10.84 8.58
N GLY A 60 18.53 10.89 8.90
CA GLY A 60 17.76 12.14 8.98
C GLY A 60 17.16 12.61 7.66
N GLU A 61 17.45 11.96 6.52
CA GLU A 61 16.77 12.24 5.26
C GLU A 61 15.49 11.42 5.09
N LEU A 62 14.48 12.05 4.48
CA LEU A 62 13.27 11.33 4.07
C LEU A 62 13.61 10.34 2.95
N TYR A 63 13.26 9.08 3.17
CA TYR A 63 13.43 8.06 2.14
C TYR A 63 12.43 8.29 1.01
N THR A 64 12.96 8.48 -0.20
CA THR A 64 12.15 8.60 -1.40
C THR A 64 12.14 7.26 -2.13
N PHE A 65 11.18 7.07 -3.03
CA PHE A 65 11.18 5.92 -3.93
C PHE A 65 12.51 5.81 -4.70
N SER A 66 13.06 6.95 -5.14
CA SER A 66 14.31 7.00 -5.89
C SER A 66 15.51 6.56 -5.04
N SER A 67 15.62 7.06 -3.81
CA SER A 67 16.74 6.68 -2.93
C SER A 67 16.68 5.20 -2.56
N LEU A 68 15.50 4.69 -2.18
CA LEU A 68 15.30 3.28 -1.86
C LEU A 68 15.55 2.34 -3.06
N SER A 69 15.15 2.76 -4.27
CA SER A 69 15.44 1.98 -5.49
C SER A 69 16.94 1.93 -5.81
N THR A 70 17.65 3.03 -5.56
CA THR A 70 19.11 3.10 -5.74
C THR A 70 19.81 2.21 -4.72
N THR A 71 19.39 2.25 -3.46
CA THR A 71 19.87 1.33 -2.41
C THR A 71 19.63 -0.14 -2.78
N LEU A 72 18.45 -0.47 -3.31
CA LEU A 72 18.13 -1.83 -3.77
C LEU A 72 19.06 -2.28 -4.89
N PHE A 73 19.31 -1.40 -5.86
CA PHE A 73 20.22 -1.67 -6.97
C PHE A 73 21.65 -1.92 -6.48
N HIS A 74 22.15 -1.13 -5.53
CA HIS A 74 23.46 -1.36 -4.93
C HIS A 74 23.51 -2.69 -4.16
N LEU A 75 22.48 -3.02 -3.37
CA LEU A 75 22.37 -4.29 -2.66
C LEU A 75 22.39 -5.51 -3.59
N MET A 76 21.78 -5.39 -4.77
CA MET A 76 21.80 -6.45 -5.79
C MET A 76 23.19 -6.66 -6.39
N GLN A 77 24.04 -5.62 -6.42
CA GLN A 77 25.41 -5.70 -6.91
C GLN A 77 26.40 -6.10 -5.82
N SER A 78 26.11 -5.75 -4.58
CA SER A 78 26.96 -6.00 -3.42
C SER A 78 26.51 -7.25 -2.67
N SER A 79 26.96 -8.44 -3.06
CA SER A 79 27.49 -9.45 -2.10
C SER A 79 27.69 -10.83 -2.73
N ARG A 80 28.61 -11.59 -2.10
CA ARG A 80 28.73 -13.06 -2.23
C ARG A 80 28.09 -13.80 -1.05
N VAL A 81 27.56 -13.06 -0.07
CA VAL A 81 27.01 -13.58 1.20
C VAL A 81 25.51 -13.31 1.21
N LEU A 82 24.70 -14.37 1.11
CA LEU A 82 23.26 -14.27 0.86
C LEU A 82 22.48 -13.49 1.92
N LYS A 83 22.96 -13.40 3.17
CA LYS A 83 22.17 -12.83 4.28
C LYS A 83 22.01 -11.31 4.21
N GLU A 84 23.10 -10.58 3.93
CA GLU A 84 23.09 -9.11 3.87
C GLU A 84 22.19 -8.52 2.79
N PRO A 85 22.22 -8.98 1.52
CA PRO A 85 21.31 -8.47 0.51
C PRO A 85 19.86 -8.84 0.82
N ILE A 86 19.59 -10.00 1.45
CA ILE A 86 18.23 -10.38 1.86
C ILE A 86 17.71 -9.42 2.94
N ASP A 87 18.51 -9.14 3.97
CA ASP A 87 18.13 -8.23 5.05
C ASP A 87 17.98 -6.78 4.53
N GLY A 88 18.88 -6.35 3.64
CA GLY A 88 18.79 -5.04 2.98
C GLY A 88 17.57 -4.91 2.06
N MET A 89 17.29 -5.91 1.22
CA MET A 89 16.09 -5.95 0.36
C MET A 89 14.82 -5.92 1.21
N ARG A 90 14.81 -6.63 2.34
CA ARG A 90 13.70 -6.59 3.29
C ARG A 90 13.53 -5.20 3.89
N ALA A 91 14.62 -4.55 4.32
CA ALA A 91 14.58 -3.20 4.86
C ALA A 91 13.98 -2.22 3.84
N VAL A 92 14.45 -2.27 2.60
CA VAL A 92 13.92 -1.46 1.49
C VAL A 92 12.44 -1.74 1.24
N ALA A 93 12.02 -3.02 1.24
CA ALA A 93 10.63 -3.39 1.00
C ALA A 93 9.67 -2.84 2.06
N ILE A 94 10.05 -2.92 3.34
CA ILE A 94 9.26 -2.37 4.45
C ILE A 94 9.08 -0.86 4.28
N LEU A 95 10.14 -0.14 3.93
CA LEU A 95 10.12 1.32 3.81
C LEU A 95 9.37 1.78 2.56
N LEU A 96 9.46 1.03 1.46
CA LEU A 96 8.65 1.28 0.27
C LEU A 96 7.16 1.07 0.55
N GLU A 97 6.80 0.07 1.36
CA GLU A 97 5.42 -0.17 1.77
C GLU A 97 4.88 1.04 2.57
N GLU A 98 5.62 1.53 3.57
CA GLU A 98 5.22 2.69 4.36
C GLU A 98 5.11 3.97 3.52
N ASN A 99 6.08 4.23 2.65
CA ASN A 99 6.02 5.34 1.72
C ASN A 99 4.79 5.27 0.81
N SER A 100 4.42 4.07 0.36
CA SER A 100 3.23 3.87 -0.47
C SER A 100 1.93 4.18 0.27
N VAL A 101 1.88 3.90 1.58
CA VAL A 101 0.74 4.23 2.45
C VAL A 101 0.65 5.73 2.66
N SER A 102 1.78 6.38 2.97
CA SER A 102 1.85 7.84 3.14
C SER A 102 1.42 8.59 1.88
N GLU A 103 1.91 8.20 0.70
CA GLU A 103 1.54 8.82 -0.57
C GLU A 103 0.06 8.63 -0.95
N LYS A 104 -0.52 7.46 -0.61
CA LYS A 104 -1.97 7.24 -0.77
C LYS A 104 -2.78 8.15 0.14
N LEU A 105 -2.34 8.35 1.38
CA LEU A 105 -3.00 9.25 2.34
C LEU A 105 -2.99 10.69 1.83
N LYS A 106 -1.82 11.23 1.45
CA LYS A 106 -1.69 12.58 0.88
C LYS A 106 -2.57 12.79 -0.35
N ARG A 107 -2.66 11.78 -1.23
CA ARG A 107 -3.56 11.82 -2.39
C ARG A 107 -5.02 11.85 -1.98
N GLY A 108 -5.39 11.11 -0.95
CA GLY A 108 -6.73 11.12 -0.35
C GLY A 108 -7.08 12.50 0.21
N GLU A 109 -6.18 13.10 0.98
CA GLU A 109 -6.33 14.45 1.54
C GLU A 109 -6.53 15.49 0.43
N LYS A 110 -5.69 15.48 -0.60
CA LYS A 110 -5.82 16.41 -1.74
C LYS A 110 -7.15 16.25 -2.50
N ARG A 111 -7.66 15.03 -2.61
CA ARG A 111 -8.99 14.78 -3.20
C ARG A 111 -10.10 15.32 -2.31
N MET A 112 -10.00 15.11 -0.99
CA MET A 112 -10.97 15.63 -0.03
C MET A 112 -11.02 17.16 -0.05
N GLU A 113 -9.86 17.81 -0.07
CA GLU A 113 -9.75 19.27 -0.17
C GLU A 113 -10.47 19.81 -1.41
N MET A 114 -10.26 19.17 -2.57
CA MET A 114 -10.94 19.53 -3.83
C MET A 114 -12.47 19.35 -3.75
N ILE A 115 -12.92 18.27 -3.10
CA ILE A 115 -14.35 18.01 -2.88
C ILE A 115 -14.95 19.08 -1.97
N MET A 116 -14.29 19.40 -0.86
CA MET A 116 -14.75 20.43 0.08
C MET A 116 -14.83 21.80 -0.59
N ALA A 117 -13.80 22.22 -1.34
CA ALA A 117 -13.83 23.47 -2.09
C ALA A 117 -14.96 23.51 -3.13
N THR A 118 -15.25 22.37 -3.78
CA THR A 118 -16.36 22.26 -4.73
C THR A 118 -17.72 22.34 -4.02
N MET A 119 -17.86 21.70 -2.86
CA MET A 119 -19.09 21.75 -2.05
C MET A 119 -19.34 23.15 -1.52
N GLU A 120 -18.31 23.82 -1.01
CA GLU A 120 -18.37 25.20 -0.54
C GLU A 120 -18.89 26.13 -1.64
N LYS A 121 -18.32 26.05 -2.84
CA LYS A 121 -18.79 26.83 -3.99
C LYS A 121 -20.25 26.56 -4.35
N LYS A 122 -20.69 25.28 -4.30
CA LYS A 122 -22.08 24.91 -4.55
C LYS A 122 -23.03 25.43 -3.47
N CYS A 123 -22.62 25.39 -2.21
CA CYS A 123 -23.40 25.94 -1.10
C CYS A 123 -23.56 27.45 -1.23
N ILE A 124 -22.49 28.17 -1.58
CA ILE A 124 -22.54 29.62 -1.82
C ILE A 124 -23.54 29.93 -2.95
N THR A 125 -23.40 29.23 -4.09
CA THR A 125 -24.31 29.42 -5.23
C THR A 125 -25.77 29.14 -4.87
N LEU A 126 -26.02 28.08 -4.09
CA LEU A 126 -27.37 27.74 -3.64
C LEU A 126 -27.97 28.81 -2.72
N VAL A 127 -27.17 29.38 -1.81
CA VAL A 127 -27.62 30.47 -0.95
C VAL A 127 -27.96 31.70 -1.79
N ASP A 128 -27.12 32.06 -2.76
CA ASP A 128 -27.37 33.19 -3.66
C ASP A 128 -28.66 32.99 -4.48
N ASP A 129 -28.89 31.78 -4.99
CA ASP A 129 -30.11 31.43 -5.74
C ASP A 129 -31.37 31.55 -4.86
N ILE A 130 -31.29 31.12 -3.59
CA ILE A 130 -32.40 31.22 -2.63
C ILE A 130 -32.70 32.69 -2.32
N VAL A 131 -31.67 33.50 -2.08
CA VAL A 131 -31.83 34.94 -1.81
C VAL A 131 -32.47 35.63 -3.00
N ALA A 132 -31.97 35.38 -4.23
CA ALA A 132 -32.52 35.95 -5.45
C ALA A 132 -33.96 35.48 -5.73
N ALA A 133 -34.33 34.26 -5.33
CA ALA A 133 -35.72 33.80 -5.40
C ALA A 133 -36.63 34.51 -4.38
N MET A 134 -36.14 34.70 -3.15
CA MET A 134 -36.88 35.43 -2.11
C MET A 134 -37.11 36.90 -2.47
N GLU A 135 -36.11 37.58 -3.03
CA GLU A 135 -36.25 38.97 -3.49
C GLU A 135 -37.30 39.10 -4.59
N ARG A 136 -37.32 38.18 -5.57
CA ARG A 136 -38.34 38.15 -6.62
C ARG A 136 -39.74 37.95 -6.05
N MET A 137 -39.93 36.97 -5.17
CA MET A 137 -41.24 36.74 -4.53
C MET A 137 -41.71 37.97 -3.73
N MET A 138 -40.79 38.69 -3.08
CA MET A 138 -41.14 39.88 -2.31
C MET A 138 -41.62 41.03 -3.22
N GLU A 139 -40.93 41.24 -4.34
CA GLU A 139 -41.34 42.27 -5.31
C GLU A 139 -42.66 41.91 -6.00
N ASP A 140 -42.85 40.64 -6.38
CA ASP A 140 -44.11 40.15 -6.95
C ASP A 140 -45.27 40.35 -5.96
N THR A 141 -45.08 39.98 -4.69
CA THR A 141 -46.09 40.18 -3.62
C THR A 141 -46.43 41.65 -3.44
N LYS A 142 -45.42 42.53 -3.46
CA LYS A 142 -45.60 43.98 -3.32
C LYS A 142 -46.38 44.57 -4.49
N LYS A 143 -46.09 44.10 -5.71
CA LYS A 143 -46.81 44.51 -6.92
C LYS A 143 -48.27 44.10 -6.87
N GLU A 144 -48.56 42.84 -6.52
CA GLU A 144 -49.93 42.35 -6.36
C GLU A 144 -50.72 43.16 -5.31
N MET A 145 -50.09 43.50 -4.17
CA MET A 145 -50.73 44.33 -3.14
C MET A 145 -51.06 45.74 -3.63
N MET A 146 -50.23 46.33 -4.49
CA MET A 146 -50.48 47.66 -5.07
C MET A 146 -51.65 47.61 -6.07
N GLU A 147 -51.68 46.61 -6.95
CA GLU A 147 -52.77 46.42 -7.92
C GLU A 147 -54.13 46.18 -7.23
N ILE A 148 -54.16 45.40 -6.14
CA ILE A 148 -55.39 45.19 -5.35
C ILE A 148 -55.88 46.50 -4.70
N ARG A 149 -54.95 47.34 -4.23
CA ARG A 149 -55.29 48.63 -3.63
C ARG A 149 -55.93 49.55 -4.68
N ASP A 150 -55.33 49.65 -5.86
CA ASP A 150 -55.82 50.53 -6.92
C ASP A 150 -57.20 50.14 -7.44
N LEU A 151 -57.52 48.84 -7.48
CA LEU A 151 -58.86 48.31 -7.83
C LEU A 151 -59.93 48.54 -6.75
N SER A 152 -59.54 48.89 -5.53
CA SER A 152 -60.44 49.08 -4.38
C SER A 152 -60.78 50.57 -4.11
N THR A 153 -60.32 51.48 -4.99
CA THR A 153 -60.55 52.94 -4.94
C THR A 153 -61.42 53.39 -6.09
#